data_AF-A0AAW2TV81-F1
#
_entry.id   AF-A0AAW2TV81-F1
#
_cell.length_a   1.000
_cell.length_b   1.000
_cell.length_c   1.000
_cell.angle_alpha   90.00
_cell.angle_beta   90.00
_cell.angle_gamma   90.00
#
_symmetry.space_group_name_H-M   'P 1'
#
loop_
_entity.id
_entity.type
_entity.pdbx_description
1 polymer ?
#
loop_
_entity_poly.entity_id
_entity_poly.type
_entity_poly.pdbx_seq_one_letter_code
_entity_poly.pdbx_strand_id
1 'polypeptide(L)'
;MFAFSTDPLLAETRAAVEALRLAMLKGWRNIVLEALNVFFVANLCISRKPLSWSAGAEAEAEAVASISCSGHGRAFLDGLIENGKPVCECNACYGGPDCSQLLPNCVADADSGDPLFLEPFWMKNSSRSTVVIPGWHRMSYDYSDNSYISQELEKNIRKLHAITKNAVTDGRYIVFGAGSTQLLNAAVYALSMNMSSPAKVVAEKPFYPVYKEQTEFFKAKQFEFHGDASLLRNSTSKTTENVIEFVASPNNPDGNLKKAVLEGPSVKTIHDYAYYWPHYTAIPAPANEDVMIFTMSKLTGHAGSRFG
;
A
#
# COMPACT_ATOMS: atom_id res chain seq x y z
N MET A 1 0.40 -35.50 -36.17
CA MET A 1 -0.84 -36.25 -36.42
C MET A 1 -1.91 -35.22 -36.75
N PHE A 2 -2.20 -35.03 -38.04
CA PHE A 2 -3.22 -34.08 -38.49
C PHE A 2 -4.59 -34.63 -38.12
N ALA A 3 -5.26 -34.01 -37.15
CA ALA A 3 -6.67 -34.25 -36.90
C ALA A 3 -7.47 -33.28 -37.78
N PHE A 4 -8.13 -33.83 -38.80
CA PHE A 4 -9.18 -33.13 -39.52
C PHE A 4 -10.31 -32.80 -38.55
N SER A 5 -10.52 -31.50 -38.30
CA SER A 5 -11.74 -31.01 -37.68
C SER A 5 -12.87 -31.13 -38.69
N THR A 6 -13.77 -32.08 -38.48
CA THR A 6 -15.12 -32.01 -39.05
C THR A 6 -16.01 -31.39 -37.97
N ASP A 7 -16.16 -30.07 -38.05
CA ASP A 7 -16.85 -29.26 -37.05
C ASP A 7 -18.36 -29.59 -37.03
N PRO A 8 -18.89 -30.28 -35.99
CA PRO A 8 -20.31 -30.63 -35.90
C PRO A 8 -21.21 -29.39 -35.78
N LEU A 9 -20.65 -28.27 -35.31
CA LEU A 9 -21.36 -27.01 -35.09
C LEU A 9 -21.90 -26.40 -36.39
N LEU A 10 -21.23 -26.65 -37.53
CA LEU A 10 -21.56 -26.09 -38.84
C LEU A 10 -22.75 -26.80 -39.52
N ALA A 11 -22.97 -28.08 -39.21
CA ALA A 11 -24.11 -28.84 -39.72
C ALA A 11 -25.40 -28.51 -38.93
N GLU A 12 -25.30 -28.38 -37.61
CA GLU A 12 -26.42 -28.03 -36.73
C GLU A 12 -26.91 -26.59 -36.98
N THR A 13 -26.01 -25.65 -37.24
CA THR A 13 -26.36 -24.26 -37.57
C THR A 13 -27.09 -24.13 -38.91
N ARG A 14 -26.74 -24.92 -39.94
CA ARG A 14 -27.46 -24.91 -41.21
C ARG A 14 -28.90 -25.40 -41.08
N ALA A 15 -29.10 -26.53 -40.37
CA ALA A 15 -30.44 -27.08 -40.16
C ALA A 15 -31.35 -26.13 -39.36
N ALA A 16 -30.79 -25.46 -38.33
CA ALA A 16 -31.52 -24.48 -37.53
C ALA A 16 -31.92 -23.23 -38.34
N VAL A 17 -31.03 -22.71 -39.19
CA VAL A 17 -31.31 -21.56 -40.07
C VAL A 17 -32.39 -21.89 -41.10
N GLU A 18 -32.38 -23.12 -41.64
CA GLU A 18 -33.36 -23.57 -42.62
C GLU A 18 -34.74 -23.78 -41.98
N ALA A 19 -34.80 -24.32 -40.76
CA ALA A 19 -36.02 -24.43 -39.96
C ALA A 19 -36.62 -23.07 -39.59
N LEU A 20 -35.79 -22.09 -39.18
CA LEU A 20 -36.20 -20.72 -38.90
C LEU A 20 -36.76 -20.02 -40.17
N ARG A 21 -36.12 -20.25 -41.32
CA ARG A 21 -36.56 -19.71 -42.61
C ARG A 21 -37.91 -20.29 -43.05
N LEU A 22 -38.11 -21.60 -42.87
CA LEU A 22 -39.39 -22.27 -43.16
C LEU A 22 -40.52 -21.82 -42.21
N ALA A 23 -40.22 -21.61 -40.92
CA ALA A 23 -41.19 -21.12 -39.95
C ALA A 23 -41.63 -19.67 -40.24
N MET A 24 -40.71 -18.81 -40.67
CA MET A 24 -41.00 -17.44 -41.12
C MET A 24 -41.88 -17.42 -42.39
N LEU A 25 -41.63 -18.33 -43.34
CA LEU A 25 -42.44 -18.48 -44.57
C LEU A 25 -43.86 -19.01 -44.29
N LYS A 26 -44.06 -19.79 -43.24
CA LYS A 26 -45.37 -20.32 -42.81
C LYS A 26 -46.16 -19.38 -41.89
N GLY A 27 -45.74 -18.11 -41.75
CA GLY A 27 -46.47 -17.10 -40.99
C GLY A 27 -46.26 -17.15 -39.47
N TRP A 28 -45.34 -17.97 -38.94
CA TRP A 28 -45.05 -18.09 -37.51
C TRP A 28 -44.08 -17.03 -37.00
N ARG A 29 -44.15 -15.84 -37.58
CA ARG A 29 -43.16 -14.76 -37.40
C ARG A 29 -43.00 -14.34 -35.93
N ASN A 30 -44.12 -14.25 -35.21
CA ASN A 30 -44.12 -13.88 -33.78
C ASN A 30 -43.51 -14.98 -32.89
N ILE A 31 -43.79 -16.25 -33.18
CA ILE A 31 -43.24 -17.39 -32.42
C ILE A 31 -41.73 -17.51 -32.64
N VAL A 32 -41.26 -17.28 -33.87
CA VAL A 32 -39.83 -17.26 -34.20
C VAL A 32 -39.12 -16.11 -33.49
N LEU A 33 -39.73 -14.92 -33.46
CA LEU A 33 -39.18 -13.76 -32.74
C LEU A 33 -39.12 -14.01 -31.23
N GLU A 34 -40.16 -14.58 -30.62
CA GLU A 34 -40.15 -14.93 -29.19
C GLU A 34 -39.10 -16.00 -28.88
N ALA A 35 -38.99 -17.05 -29.70
CA ALA A 35 -37.97 -18.09 -29.52
C ALA A 35 -36.54 -17.54 -29.65
N LEU A 36 -36.30 -16.65 -30.61
CA LEU A 36 -35.01 -15.95 -30.74
C LEU A 36 -34.75 -15.04 -29.54
N ASN A 37 -35.76 -14.32 -29.05
CA ASN A 37 -35.62 -13.47 -27.87
C ASN A 37 -35.29 -14.29 -26.62
N VAL A 38 -35.97 -15.42 -26.42
CA VAL A 38 -35.67 -16.38 -25.34
C VAL A 38 -34.27 -16.95 -25.49
N PHE A 39 -33.84 -17.31 -26.71
CA PHE A 39 -32.49 -17.80 -26.97
C PHE A 39 -31.41 -16.74 -26.71
N PHE A 40 -31.64 -15.49 -27.11
CA PHE A 40 -30.72 -14.38 -26.84
C PHE A 40 -30.66 -14.06 -25.34
N VAL A 41 -31.78 -14.02 -24.63
CA VAL A 41 -31.84 -13.81 -23.17
C VAL A 41 -31.18 -14.98 -22.44
N ALA A 42 -31.46 -16.22 -22.83
CA ALA A 42 -30.83 -17.41 -22.26
C ALA A 42 -29.31 -17.40 -22.50
N ASN A 43 -28.85 -17.04 -23.70
CA ASN A 43 -27.42 -16.89 -23.97
C ASN A 43 -26.80 -15.71 -23.24
N LEU A 44 -27.48 -14.59 -23.05
CA LEU A 44 -27.00 -13.48 -22.21
C LEU A 44 -26.83 -13.92 -20.75
N CYS A 45 -27.72 -14.78 -20.24
CA CYS A 45 -27.61 -15.38 -18.92
C CYS A 45 -26.51 -16.46 -18.84
N ILE A 46 -26.33 -17.28 -19.89
CA ILE A 46 -25.34 -18.37 -19.94
C ILE A 46 -23.92 -17.88 -20.25
N SER A 47 -23.79 -16.77 -21.00
CA SER A 47 -22.50 -16.18 -21.38
C SER A 47 -21.81 -15.46 -20.21
N ARG A 48 -22.53 -15.23 -19.10
CA ARG A 48 -21.96 -14.82 -17.82
C ARG A 48 -21.79 -16.05 -16.93
N LYS A 49 -20.87 -16.95 -17.28
CA LYS A 49 -20.38 -17.92 -16.30
C LYS A 49 -19.82 -17.11 -15.11
N PRO A 50 -20.36 -17.28 -13.89
CA PRO A 50 -19.78 -16.63 -12.72
C PRO A 50 -18.31 -17.05 -12.58
N LEU A 51 -17.47 -16.15 -12.06
CA LEU A 51 -16.05 -16.40 -11.82
C LEU A 51 -15.90 -17.68 -10.99
N SER A 52 -15.43 -18.76 -11.60
CA SER A 52 -15.48 -20.08 -10.96
C SER A 52 -14.33 -20.35 -10.01
N TRP A 53 -13.19 -19.69 -10.21
CA TRP A 53 -11.96 -20.00 -9.46
C TRP A 53 -11.76 -19.10 -8.23
N SER A 54 -12.22 -17.85 -8.24
CA SER A 54 -12.06 -16.91 -7.13
C SER A 54 -13.21 -16.92 -6.13
N ALA A 55 -14.38 -17.45 -6.52
CA ALA A 55 -15.59 -17.41 -5.71
C ALA A 55 -15.41 -18.00 -4.30
N GLY A 56 -14.60 -19.04 -4.14
CA GLY A 56 -14.30 -19.62 -2.82
C GLY A 56 -13.53 -18.65 -1.91
N ALA A 57 -12.46 -18.04 -2.43
CA ALA A 57 -11.64 -17.09 -1.67
C ALA A 57 -12.41 -15.79 -1.36
N GLU A 58 -13.24 -15.32 -2.29
CA GLU A 58 -14.11 -14.16 -2.08
C GLU A 58 -15.15 -14.44 -0.97
N ALA A 59 -15.82 -15.60 -1.03
CA ALA A 59 -16.81 -15.99 -0.02
C ALA A 59 -16.18 -16.17 1.38
N GLU A 60 -14.96 -16.72 1.46
CA GLU A 60 -14.24 -16.87 2.72
C GLU A 60 -13.88 -15.50 3.33
N ALA A 61 -13.36 -14.58 2.50
CA ALA A 61 -13.05 -13.21 2.94
C ALA A 61 -14.30 -12.47 3.45
N GLU A 62 -15.42 -12.57 2.74
CA GLU A 62 -16.69 -11.99 3.20
C GLU A 62 -17.19 -12.64 4.48
N ALA A 63 -17.09 -13.97 4.60
CA ALA A 63 -17.51 -14.71 5.78
C ALA A 63 -16.73 -14.26 7.03
N VAL A 64 -15.41 -14.14 6.94
CA VAL A 64 -14.58 -13.68 8.05
C VAL A 64 -14.84 -12.21 8.39
N ALA A 65 -14.98 -11.34 7.38
CA ALA A 65 -15.32 -9.94 7.60
C ALA A 65 -16.72 -9.74 8.22
N SER A 66 -17.62 -10.73 8.10
CA SER A 66 -18.95 -10.71 8.71
C SER A 66 -18.99 -11.19 10.17
N ILE A 67 -17.87 -11.68 10.72
CA ILE A 67 -17.79 -12.10 12.13
C ILE A 67 -18.01 -10.87 13.01
N SER A 68 -19.03 -10.94 13.87
CA SER A 68 -19.36 -9.85 14.79
C SER A 68 -18.39 -9.83 15.96
N CYS A 69 -17.54 -8.79 16.00
CA CYS A 69 -16.62 -8.51 17.10
C CYS A 69 -17.04 -7.25 17.90
N SER A 70 -18.35 -7.05 18.05
CA SER A 70 -18.99 -6.02 18.90
C SER A 70 -18.59 -4.57 18.64
N GLY A 71 -17.99 -4.26 17.49
CA GLY A 71 -17.41 -2.94 17.20
C GLY A 71 -16.13 -2.64 18.00
N HIS A 72 -15.59 -3.63 18.72
CA HIS A 72 -14.42 -3.53 19.57
C HIS A 72 -13.32 -4.51 19.18
N GLY A 73 -13.40 -5.05 17.97
CA GLY A 73 -12.41 -5.93 17.38
C GLY A 73 -12.76 -6.24 15.93
N ARG A 74 -11.98 -7.14 15.34
CA ARG A 74 -12.18 -7.68 13.98
C ARG A 74 -11.60 -9.08 13.90
N ALA A 75 -11.94 -9.84 12.86
CA ALA A 75 -11.33 -11.13 12.57
C ALA A 75 -10.61 -11.08 11.21
N PHE A 76 -9.56 -11.88 11.06
CA PHE A 76 -8.76 -11.98 9.84
C PHE A 76 -8.69 -13.43 9.35
N LEU A 77 -8.45 -13.60 8.04
CA LEU A 77 -8.39 -14.92 7.39
C LEU A 77 -7.32 -15.82 8.01
N ASP A 78 -6.20 -15.23 8.42
CA ASP A 78 -5.05 -15.86 9.05
C ASP A 78 -5.05 -15.75 10.58
N GLY A 79 -6.16 -15.29 11.17
CA GLY A 79 -6.33 -15.21 12.62
C GLY A 79 -6.30 -16.58 13.28
N LEU A 80 -6.08 -16.59 14.60
CA LEU A 80 -6.11 -17.83 15.39
C LEU A 80 -7.46 -18.54 15.23
N ILE A 81 -7.43 -19.85 14.99
CA ILE A 81 -8.63 -20.66 14.74
C ILE A 81 -9.10 -21.34 16.01
N GLU A 82 -10.36 -21.12 16.39
CA GLU A 82 -11.05 -21.83 17.46
C GLU A 82 -12.39 -22.38 16.95
N ASN A 83 -12.67 -23.66 17.20
CA ASN A 83 -13.88 -24.35 16.71
C ASN A 83 -14.09 -24.20 15.18
N GLY A 84 -13.01 -24.17 14.42
CA GLY A 84 -13.03 -24.06 12.96
C GLY A 84 -13.35 -22.67 12.41
N LYS A 85 -13.28 -21.61 13.24
CA LYS A 85 -13.45 -20.21 12.80
C LYS A 85 -12.33 -19.32 13.35
N PRO A 86 -11.95 -18.25 12.64
CA PRO A 86 -11.08 -17.23 13.21
C PRO A 86 -11.71 -16.55 14.42
N VAL A 87 -10.91 -16.33 15.46
CA VAL A 87 -11.31 -15.59 16.66
C VAL A 87 -11.23 -14.09 16.43
N CYS A 88 -12.03 -13.32 17.19
CA CYS A 88 -11.91 -11.88 17.18
C CYS A 88 -10.60 -11.41 17.82
N GLU A 89 -9.89 -10.54 17.13
CA GLU A 89 -8.77 -9.76 17.65
C GLU A 89 -9.30 -8.43 18.21
N CYS A 90 -9.27 -8.32 19.54
CA CYS A 90 -9.87 -7.21 20.26
C CYS A 90 -8.97 -5.96 20.29
N ASN A 91 -9.62 -4.80 20.26
CA ASN A 91 -8.99 -3.53 20.61
C ASN A 91 -8.48 -3.55 22.05
N ALA A 92 -7.53 -2.66 22.36
CA ALA A 92 -7.01 -2.51 23.71
C ALA A 92 -8.14 -2.38 24.75
N CYS A 93 -8.00 -3.08 25.87
CA CYS A 93 -8.95 -3.15 26.98
C CYS A 93 -10.30 -3.85 26.70
N TYR A 94 -10.45 -4.54 25.57
CA TYR A 94 -11.59 -5.40 25.30
C TYR A 94 -11.19 -6.89 25.28
N GLY A 95 -12.13 -7.75 25.63
CA GLY A 95 -11.96 -9.20 25.64
C GLY A 95 -13.27 -9.95 25.50
N GLY A 96 -13.21 -11.25 25.75
CA GLY A 96 -14.29 -12.18 25.42
C GLY A 96 -14.25 -12.62 23.95
N PRO A 97 -15.05 -13.64 23.58
CA PRO A 97 -14.99 -14.25 22.25
C PRO A 97 -15.41 -13.30 21.10
N ASP A 98 -16.16 -12.25 21.41
CA ASP A 98 -16.68 -11.24 20.47
C ASP A 98 -16.22 -9.81 20.81
N CYS A 99 -15.22 -9.66 21.68
CA CYS A 99 -14.71 -8.38 22.17
C CYS A 99 -15.74 -7.47 22.88
N SER A 100 -16.86 -8.01 23.35
CA SER A 100 -17.89 -7.22 24.06
C SER A 100 -17.52 -6.85 25.50
N GLN A 101 -16.53 -7.51 26.09
CA GLN A 101 -16.22 -7.37 27.52
C GLN A 101 -15.15 -6.31 27.72
N LEU A 102 -15.51 -5.21 28.39
CA LEU A 102 -14.53 -4.23 28.86
C LEU A 102 -13.75 -4.81 30.04
N LEU A 103 -12.43 -4.84 29.93
CA LEU A 103 -11.54 -5.39 30.96
C LEU A 103 -11.37 -4.38 32.11
N PRO A 104 -11.64 -4.77 33.38
CA PRO A 104 -11.48 -3.87 34.51
C PRO A 104 -10.00 -3.57 34.78
N ASN A 105 -9.72 -2.36 35.27
CA ASN A 105 -8.36 -1.90 35.60
C ASN A 105 -7.35 -1.97 34.43
N CYS A 106 -7.85 -1.87 33.19
CA CYS A 106 -6.98 -1.81 32.01
C CYS A 106 -6.43 -0.39 31.80
N VAL A 107 -5.13 -0.29 31.50
CA VAL A 107 -4.44 0.98 31.24
C VAL A 107 -4.56 1.30 29.75
N ALA A 108 -4.91 2.55 29.43
CA ALA A 108 -4.93 3.02 28.06
C ALA A 108 -3.50 3.04 27.48
N ASP A 109 -3.33 2.46 26.31
CA ASP A 109 -2.07 2.46 25.57
C ASP A 109 -2.20 3.37 24.35
N ALA A 110 -1.38 4.42 24.32
CA ALA A 110 -1.25 5.36 23.21
C ALA A 110 0.23 5.62 22.89
N ASP A 111 1.11 4.66 23.20
CA ASP A 111 2.56 4.77 22.98
C ASP A 111 2.91 4.64 21.49
N SER A 112 2.29 3.66 20.82
CA SER A 112 2.52 3.42 19.40
C SER A 112 1.78 4.43 18.52
N GLY A 113 2.46 4.95 17.50
CA GLY A 113 1.84 5.70 16.41
C GLY A 113 1.06 4.81 15.42
N ASP A 114 0.38 3.76 15.89
CA ASP A 114 -0.34 2.79 15.05
C ASP A 114 -1.58 3.45 14.42
N PRO A 115 -1.67 3.55 13.09
CA PRO A 115 -2.67 4.38 12.40
C PRO A 115 -4.05 3.69 12.24
N LEU A 116 -4.51 2.94 13.24
CA LEU A 116 -5.79 2.20 13.19
C LEU A 116 -7.02 3.11 13.04
N PHE A 117 -6.89 4.41 13.31
CA PHE A 117 -7.95 5.39 13.07
C PHE A 117 -8.41 5.46 11.60
N LEU A 118 -7.61 4.94 10.65
CA LEU A 118 -7.95 4.89 9.22
C LEU A 118 -8.71 3.61 8.82
N GLU A 119 -8.80 2.60 9.68
CA GLU A 119 -9.51 1.35 9.36
C GLU A 119 -10.99 1.57 8.97
N PRO A 120 -11.79 2.41 9.66
CA PRO A 120 -13.18 2.63 9.28
C PRO A 120 -13.35 3.20 7.87
N PHE A 121 -12.35 3.93 7.35
CA PHE A 121 -12.37 4.40 5.96
C PHE A 121 -12.29 3.22 4.99
N TRP A 122 -11.39 2.27 5.22
CA TRP A 122 -11.21 1.12 4.33
C TRP A 122 -12.38 0.13 4.41
N MET A 123 -12.96 -0.08 5.60
CA MET A 123 -14.17 -0.90 5.73
C MET A 123 -15.33 -0.34 4.89
N LYS A 124 -15.49 1.00 4.85
CA LYS A 124 -16.51 1.67 4.03
C LYS A 124 -16.23 1.63 2.54
N ASN A 125 -14.99 1.34 2.13
CA ASN A 125 -14.55 1.32 0.73
C ASN A 125 -14.15 -0.08 0.24
N SER A 126 -14.55 -1.14 0.94
CA SER A 126 -14.12 -2.53 0.70
C SER A 126 -14.23 -2.95 -0.77
N SER A 127 -15.38 -2.77 -1.40
CA SER A 127 -15.59 -3.16 -2.81
C SER A 127 -14.66 -2.47 -3.82
N ARG A 128 -14.06 -1.33 -3.44
CA ARG A 128 -13.13 -0.56 -4.29
C ARG A 128 -11.66 -0.87 -4.00
N SER A 129 -11.35 -1.47 -2.86
CA SER A 129 -9.98 -1.71 -2.40
C SER A 129 -9.63 -3.18 -2.17
N THR A 130 -10.61 -4.09 -2.20
CA THR A 130 -10.36 -5.53 -2.16
C THR A 130 -9.62 -5.98 -3.41
N VAL A 131 -8.58 -6.79 -3.23
CA VAL A 131 -7.78 -7.38 -4.31
C VAL A 131 -7.82 -8.90 -4.18
N VAL A 132 -8.10 -9.58 -5.29
CA VAL A 132 -7.97 -11.04 -5.40
C VAL A 132 -6.63 -11.35 -6.05
N ILE A 133 -5.76 -12.06 -5.33
CA ILE A 133 -4.42 -12.41 -5.81
C ILE A 133 -4.43 -13.87 -6.26
N PRO A 134 -4.35 -14.17 -7.57
CA PRO A 134 -4.27 -15.55 -8.04
C PRO A 134 -2.94 -16.18 -7.57
N GLY A 135 -2.95 -17.50 -7.33
CA GLY A 135 -1.79 -18.20 -6.75
C GLY A 135 -0.51 -18.17 -7.59
N TRP A 136 -0.58 -17.77 -8.86
CA TRP A 136 0.58 -17.60 -9.74
C TRP A 136 1.00 -16.14 -9.93
N HIS A 137 0.40 -15.20 -9.19
CA HIS A 137 0.72 -13.78 -9.33
C HIS A 137 2.18 -13.50 -8.96
N ARG A 138 2.96 -13.00 -9.93
CA ARG A 138 4.33 -12.50 -9.73
C ARG A 138 5.28 -13.47 -9.00
N MET A 139 5.29 -14.74 -9.38
CA MET A 139 6.23 -15.74 -8.83
C MET A 139 7.69 -15.50 -9.24
N SER A 140 7.95 -14.70 -10.26
CA SER A 140 9.29 -14.33 -10.72
C SER A 140 9.95 -13.32 -9.78
N TYR A 141 11.28 -13.33 -9.70
CA TYR A 141 12.06 -12.29 -9.00
C TYR A 141 11.91 -10.92 -9.67
N ASP A 142 11.82 -10.90 -11.00
CA ASP A 142 11.82 -9.69 -11.81
C ASP A 142 10.48 -9.47 -12.51
N TYR A 143 10.19 -8.20 -12.79
CA TYR A 143 9.15 -7.80 -13.75
C TYR A 143 9.61 -8.12 -15.19
N SER A 144 8.70 -8.08 -16.16
CA SER A 144 9.01 -8.40 -17.56
C SER A 144 10.05 -7.47 -18.21
N ASP A 145 10.33 -6.33 -17.59
CA ASP A 145 11.35 -5.35 -17.99
C ASP A 145 12.67 -5.49 -17.20
N ASN A 146 12.83 -6.58 -16.43
CA ASN A 146 13.94 -6.84 -15.51
C ASN A 146 14.07 -5.83 -14.36
N SER A 147 13.03 -5.05 -14.08
CA SER A 147 12.99 -4.18 -12.90
C SER A 147 12.49 -4.94 -11.67
N TYR A 148 12.71 -4.33 -10.50
CA TYR A 148 12.14 -4.77 -9.21
C TYR A 148 10.95 -3.90 -8.75
N ILE A 149 10.54 -2.94 -9.59
CA ILE A 149 9.59 -1.88 -9.22
C ILE A 149 8.40 -1.94 -10.17
N SER A 150 7.19 -2.00 -9.60
CA SER A 150 5.97 -1.92 -10.40
C SER A 150 5.82 -0.54 -11.03
N GLN A 151 5.93 -0.47 -12.36
CA GLN A 151 5.72 0.77 -13.13
C GLN A 151 4.31 1.36 -12.92
N GLU A 152 3.28 0.52 -12.81
CA GLU A 152 1.91 0.99 -12.53
C GLU A 152 1.77 1.54 -11.11
N LEU A 153 2.48 0.97 -10.12
CA LEU A 153 2.49 1.52 -8.77
C LEU A 153 3.23 2.87 -8.73
N GLU A 154 4.39 2.95 -9.38
CA GLU A 154 5.15 4.20 -9.50
C GLU A 154 4.29 5.31 -10.14
N LYS A 155 3.61 5.01 -11.25
CA LYS A 155 2.69 5.93 -11.92
C LYS A 155 1.57 6.41 -10.99
N ASN A 156 1.00 5.52 -10.18
CA ASN A 156 -0.03 5.88 -9.21
C ASN A 156 0.52 6.72 -8.04
N ILE A 157 1.74 6.45 -7.58
CA ILE A 157 2.42 7.27 -6.57
C ILE A 157 2.67 8.69 -7.09
N ARG A 158 3.17 8.83 -8.33
CA ARG A 158 3.35 10.14 -8.98
C ARG A 158 2.03 10.89 -9.11
N LYS A 159 0.98 10.21 -9.57
CA LYS A 159 -0.37 10.77 -9.68
C LYS A 159 -0.91 11.21 -8.31
N LEU A 160 -0.69 10.40 -7.27
CA LEU A 160 -1.10 10.71 -5.91
C LEU A 160 -0.47 12.03 -5.45
N HIS A 161 0.86 12.15 -5.55
CA HIS A 161 1.59 13.37 -5.16
C HIS A 161 1.16 14.60 -5.98
N ALA A 162 0.84 14.43 -7.27
CA ALA A 162 0.33 15.51 -8.11
C ALA A 162 -1.06 16.00 -7.67
N ILE A 163 -1.94 15.07 -7.25
CA ILE A 163 -3.30 15.40 -6.77
C ILE A 163 -3.24 16.06 -5.39
N THR A 164 -2.44 15.52 -4.47
CA THR A 164 -2.29 16.06 -3.11
C THR A 164 -1.42 17.32 -3.06
N LYS A 165 -0.63 17.56 -4.11
CA LYS A 165 0.29 18.71 -4.24
C LYS A 165 1.29 18.81 -3.08
N ASN A 166 1.70 17.67 -2.52
CA ASN A 166 2.62 17.61 -1.39
C ASN A 166 4.08 17.30 -1.80
N ALA A 167 4.35 16.85 -3.03
CA ALA A 167 5.71 16.60 -3.49
C ALA A 167 5.88 16.78 -5.01
N VAL A 168 7.05 17.26 -5.43
CA VAL A 168 7.50 17.27 -6.83
C VAL A 168 8.15 15.94 -7.15
N THR A 169 7.55 15.16 -8.05
CA THR A 169 8.10 13.85 -8.46
C THR A 169 8.73 13.85 -9.85
N ASP A 170 8.44 14.84 -10.69
CA ASP A 170 9.00 14.95 -12.03
C ASP A 170 10.53 15.03 -11.99
N GLY A 171 11.20 14.25 -12.84
CA GLY A 171 12.66 14.15 -12.86
C GLY A 171 13.29 13.42 -11.67
N ARG A 172 12.49 12.86 -10.74
CA ARG A 172 12.98 12.08 -9.60
C ARG A 172 12.95 10.58 -9.89
N TYR A 173 13.95 9.85 -9.37
CA TYR A 173 13.90 8.39 -9.24
C TYR A 173 13.00 8.00 -8.07
N ILE A 174 12.31 6.86 -8.20
CA ILE A 174 11.46 6.29 -7.15
C ILE A 174 12.05 4.93 -6.78
N VAL A 175 12.21 4.67 -5.49
CA VAL A 175 12.71 3.41 -4.93
C VAL A 175 11.72 2.96 -3.86
N PHE A 176 11.33 1.69 -3.88
CA PHE A 176 10.46 1.11 -2.86
C PHE A 176 11.28 0.46 -1.76
N GLY A 177 10.78 0.53 -0.53
CA GLY A 177 11.36 -0.16 0.60
C GLY A 177 10.31 -0.89 1.44
N ALA A 178 10.80 -1.83 2.25
CA ALA A 178 10.07 -2.51 3.31
C ALA A 178 9.74 -1.54 4.46
N GLY A 179 8.93 -0.53 4.15
CA GLY A 179 8.65 0.64 4.98
C GLY A 179 9.74 1.71 4.88
N SER A 180 9.41 2.93 5.30
CA SER A 180 10.37 4.04 5.37
C SER A 180 11.58 3.71 6.25
N THR A 181 11.43 2.84 7.25
CA THR A 181 12.52 2.33 8.07
C THR A 181 13.68 1.77 7.24
N GLN A 182 13.42 0.98 6.19
CA GLN A 182 14.49 0.48 5.33
C GLN A 182 15.13 1.61 4.52
N LEU A 183 14.30 2.51 3.97
CA LEU A 183 14.74 3.61 3.12
C LEU A 183 15.61 4.63 3.88
N LEU A 184 15.29 4.93 5.14
CA LEU A 184 16.07 5.83 5.99
C LEU A 184 17.51 5.34 6.14
N ASN A 185 17.69 4.05 6.47
CA ASN A 185 19.03 3.46 6.56
C ASN A 185 19.74 3.41 5.20
N ALA A 186 19.01 3.02 4.15
CA ALA A 186 19.57 2.93 2.81
C ALA A 186 20.06 4.30 2.32
N ALA A 187 19.32 5.38 2.62
CA ALA A 187 19.70 6.74 2.30
C ALA A 187 20.97 7.18 3.05
N VAL A 188 21.07 6.90 4.37
CA VAL A 188 22.30 7.17 5.14
C VAL A 188 23.49 6.44 4.52
N TYR A 189 23.34 5.15 4.23
CA TYR A 189 24.41 4.35 3.63
C TYR A 189 24.84 4.90 2.25
N ALA A 190 23.87 5.15 1.35
CA ALA A 190 24.14 5.65 0.01
C ALA A 190 24.83 7.02 0.01
N LEU A 191 24.39 7.95 0.87
CA LEU A 191 24.99 9.27 1.01
C LEU A 191 26.41 9.21 1.61
N SER A 192 26.70 8.19 2.43
CA SER A 192 28.00 8.03 3.08
C SER A 192 29.08 7.39 2.20
N MET A 193 28.72 6.65 1.14
CA MET A 193 29.65 5.87 0.33
C MET A 193 30.78 6.70 -0.32
N ASN A 194 30.48 7.93 -0.74
CA ASN A 194 31.41 8.78 -1.50
C ASN A 194 32.02 9.89 -0.65
N MET A 195 31.90 9.80 0.67
CA MET A 195 32.41 10.80 1.59
C MET A 195 33.87 10.50 1.94
N SER A 196 34.70 11.55 1.99
CA SER A 196 36.15 11.46 2.27
C SER A 196 36.47 11.04 3.70
N SER A 197 35.49 11.12 4.60
CA SER A 197 35.55 10.73 6.00
C SER A 197 34.16 10.24 6.43
N PRO A 198 34.07 9.47 7.54
CA PRO A 198 32.78 9.02 8.06
C PRO A 198 31.80 10.17 8.27
N ALA A 199 30.55 9.97 7.87
CA ALA A 199 29.50 10.97 7.96
C ALA A 199 28.99 11.10 9.40
N LYS A 200 28.80 12.34 9.86
CA LYS A 200 28.07 12.63 11.09
C LYS A 200 26.57 12.67 10.79
N VAL A 201 25.82 11.70 11.31
CA VAL A 201 24.36 11.64 11.16
C VAL A 201 23.70 12.38 12.30
N VAL A 202 22.83 13.34 12.02
CA VAL A 202 22.21 14.22 13.01
C VAL A 202 20.74 14.45 12.73
N ALA A 203 20.00 14.91 13.75
CA ALA A 203 18.62 15.35 13.63
C ALA A 203 18.35 16.47 14.65
N GLU A 204 17.58 17.50 14.30
CA GLU A 204 17.23 18.57 15.24
C GLU A 204 16.29 18.04 16.33
N LYS A 205 16.57 18.33 17.61
CA LYS A 205 15.66 17.93 18.69
C LYS A 205 14.37 18.78 18.74
N PRO A 206 13.25 18.20 19.20
CA PRO A 206 13.04 16.76 19.41
C PRO A 206 12.90 16.03 18.07
N PHE A 207 13.38 14.78 17.99
CA PHE A 207 13.37 13.98 16.77
C PHE A 207 12.87 12.55 17.03
N TYR A 208 12.52 11.85 15.96
CA TYR A 208 12.13 10.44 15.99
C TYR A 208 13.29 9.53 16.48
N PRO A 209 13.13 8.82 17.62
CA PRO A 209 14.24 8.06 18.24
C PRO A 209 14.89 7.02 17.33
N VAL A 210 14.14 6.45 16.39
CA VAL A 210 14.65 5.41 15.47
C VAL A 210 15.80 5.90 14.60
N TYR A 211 15.92 7.20 14.31
CA TYR A 211 17.09 7.72 13.61
C TYR A 211 18.40 7.41 14.34
N LYS A 212 18.40 7.57 15.67
CA LYS A 212 19.54 7.22 16.52
C LYS A 212 19.69 5.71 16.59
N GLU A 213 18.63 5.01 17.01
CA GLU A 213 18.67 3.57 17.29
C GLU A 213 19.13 2.78 16.07
N GLN A 214 18.61 3.11 14.89
CA GLN A 214 18.96 2.45 13.64
C GLN A 214 20.41 2.72 13.23
N THR A 215 20.83 3.98 13.26
CA THR A 215 22.20 4.39 12.88
C THR A 215 23.23 3.71 13.78
N GLU A 216 22.98 3.67 15.10
CA GLU A 216 23.85 3.02 16.09
C GLU A 216 23.78 1.49 16.02
N PHE A 217 22.65 0.91 15.62
CA PHE A 217 22.50 -0.54 15.50
C PHE A 217 23.34 -1.11 14.37
N PHE A 218 23.33 -0.48 13.18
CA PHE A 218 24.06 -1.00 12.02
C PHE A 218 25.58 -0.84 12.13
N LYS A 219 26.10 0.00 13.04
CA LYS A 219 27.54 0.16 13.37
C LYS A 219 28.45 0.19 12.14
N ALA A 220 28.07 0.97 11.13
CA ALA A 220 28.85 1.10 9.91
C ALA A 220 30.11 1.94 10.18
N LYS A 221 31.24 1.62 9.51
CA LYS A 221 32.45 2.46 9.60
C LYS A 221 32.29 3.81 8.88
N GLN A 222 31.28 3.89 8.00
CA GLN A 222 31.05 5.01 7.10
C GLN A 222 30.26 6.15 7.75
N PHE A 223 29.64 5.93 8.90
CA PHE A 223 28.84 6.95 9.57
C PHE A 223 28.64 6.68 11.05
N GLU A 224 28.36 7.73 11.82
CA GLU A 224 28.04 7.65 13.25
C GLU A 224 26.96 8.67 13.62
N PHE A 225 26.09 8.34 14.58
CA PHE A 225 25.07 9.26 15.06
C PHE A 225 25.67 10.29 16.04
N HIS A 226 25.55 11.58 15.72
CA HIS A 226 26.16 12.69 16.47
C HIS A 226 25.16 13.57 17.22
N GLY A 227 23.88 13.20 17.27
CA GLY A 227 22.89 13.88 18.08
C GLY A 227 22.24 15.10 17.41
N ASP A 228 22.13 16.19 18.16
CA ASP A 228 21.30 17.35 17.81
C ASP A 228 21.93 18.22 16.72
N ALA A 229 21.26 18.33 15.58
CA ALA A 229 21.70 19.13 14.44
C ALA A 229 21.87 20.62 14.79
N SER A 230 21.04 21.16 15.70
CA SER A 230 21.08 22.59 16.05
C SER A 230 22.43 23.04 16.65
N LEU A 231 23.16 22.12 17.29
CA LEU A 231 24.47 22.37 17.88
C LEU A 231 25.58 22.59 16.82
N LEU A 232 25.35 22.16 15.59
CA LEU A 232 26.29 22.29 14.48
C LEU A 232 26.06 23.54 13.63
N ARG A 233 24.96 24.26 13.83
CA ARG A 233 24.53 25.42 13.02
C ARG A 233 25.58 26.54 12.91
N ASN A 234 26.36 26.75 13.98
CA ASN A 234 27.40 27.78 14.03
C ASN A 234 28.80 27.26 13.62
N SER A 235 28.93 25.95 13.44
CA SER A 235 30.18 25.27 13.11
C SER A 235 30.31 24.96 11.61
N THR A 236 29.19 24.82 10.89
CA THR A 236 29.17 24.46 9.45
C THR A 236 29.74 25.54 8.52
N SER A 237 29.79 26.81 8.94
CA SER A 237 30.57 27.84 8.22
C SER A 237 32.08 27.65 8.31
N LYS A 238 32.58 26.68 9.10
CA LYS A 238 34.00 26.43 9.37
C LYS A 238 34.44 24.98 9.17
N THR A 239 33.54 24.01 8.99
CA THR A 239 33.89 22.59 8.95
C THR A 239 33.80 22.00 7.55
N THR A 240 34.84 21.25 7.17
CA THR A 240 34.88 20.36 5.99
C THR A 240 34.28 18.98 6.28
N GLU A 241 33.57 18.84 7.40
CA GLU A 241 33.07 17.55 7.87
C GLU A 241 31.83 17.13 7.11
N ASN A 242 31.76 15.85 6.76
CA ASN A 242 30.62 15.29 6.07
C ASN A 242 29.48 15.08 7.06
N VAL A 243 28.31 15.66 6.76
CA VAL A 243 27.14 15.62 7.65
C VAL A 243 25.93 15.14 6.86
N ILE A 244 25.12 14.28 7.49
CA ILE A 244 23.82 13.85 6.99
C ILE A 244 22.77 14.26 8.02
N GLU A 245 21.88 15.17 7.65
CA GLU A 245 20.78 15.63 8.50
C GLU A 245 19.48 14.94 8.14
N PHE A 246 18.85 14.28 9.12
CA PHE A 246 17.45 13.88 9.03
C PHE A 246 16.54 15.07 9.32
N VAL A 247 15.58 15.33 8.43
CA VAL A 247 14.60 16.42 8.54
C VAL A 247 13.20 15.82 8.47
N ALA A 248 12.52 15.68 9.61
CA ALA A 248 11.14 15.23 9.65
C ALA A 248 10.18 16.43 9.56
N SER A 249 9.25 16.43 8.61
CA SER A 249 8.29 17.54 8.46
C SER A 249 6.94 17.06 7.91
N PRO A 250 5.85 17.04 8.69
CA PRO A 250 5.75 17.33 10.11
C PRO A 250 6.68 16.46 10.94
N ASN A 251 7.23 17.08 11.98
CA ASN A 251 8.17 16.44 12.87
C ASN A 251 7.48 15.48 13.84
N ASN A 252 8.20 14.43 14.23
CA ASN A 252 7.82 13.55 15.32
C ASN A 252 8.71 13.91 16.53
N PRO A 253 8.14 14.33 17.68
CA PRO A 253 6.73 14.17 18.07
C PRO A 253 5.83 15.40 17.93
N ASP A 254 6.39 16.60 17.71
CA ASP A 254 5.67 17.86 17.93
C ASP A 254 4.76 18.32 16.77
N GLY A 255 4.78 17.64 15.63
CA GLY A 255 3.96 17.96 14.45
C GLY A 255 4.39 19.23 13.71
N ASN A 256 5.51 19.84 14.09
CA ASN A 256 5.96 21.08 13.47
C ASN A 256 6.50 20.85 12.05
N LEU A 257 6.19 21.75 11.12
CA LEU A 257 6.86 21.76 9.82
C LEU A 257 8.31 22.24 10.01
N LYS A 258 9.27 21.42 9.57
CA LYS A 258 10.71 21.68 9.73
C LYS A 258 11.38 21.84 8.38
N LYS A 259 12.54 22.50 8.41
CA LYS A 259 13.49 22.59 7.30
C LYS A 259 14.85 22.17 7.84
N ALA A 260 15.77 21.83 6.93
CA ALA A 260 17.16 21.61 7.31
C ALA A 260 17.71 22.83 8.06
N VAL A 261 18.46 22.59 9.14
CA VAL A 261 19.11 23.66 9.92
C VAL A 261 20.59 23.81 9.57
N LEU A 262 21.13 22.85 8.80
CA LEU A 262 22.51 22.85 8.32
C LEU A 262 22.56 23.13 6.82
N GLU A 263 23.57 23.90 6.42
CA GLU A 263 23.82 24.28 5.03
C GLU A 263 25.31 24.09 4.72
N GLY A 264 25.63 23.78 3.45
CA GLY A 264 27.00 23.68 2.97
C GLY A 264 27.21 22.52 2.00
N PRO A 265 28.31 22.53 1.23
CA PRO A 265 28.56 21.52 0.20
C PRO A 265 28.78 20.11 0.74
N SER A 266 29.25 19.99 2.00
CA SER A 266 29.47 18.71 2.71
C SER A 266 28.25 18.24 3.50
N VAL A 267 27.14 19.00 3.47
CA VAL A 267 25.88 18.64 4.13
C VAL A 267 24.97 17.95 3.12
N LYS A 268 24.41 16.82 3.52
CA LYS A 268 23.33 16.12 2.81
C LYS A 268 22.12 16.02 3.73
N THR A 269 20.93 16.04 3.14
CA THR A 269 19.67 15.97 3.90
C THR A 269 18.85 14.77 3.46
N ILE A 270 18.16 14.16 4.42
CA ILE A 270 17.16 13.11 4.21
C ILE A 270 15.86 13.65 4.79
N HIS A 271 14.89 13.94 3.93
CA HIS A 271 13.62 14.49 4.38
C HIS A 271 12.59 13.37 4.59
N ASP A 272 12.20 13.15 5.85
CA ASP A 272 11.14 12.22 6.23
C ASP A 272 9.79 12.95 6.21
N TYR A 273 9.00 12.62 5.19
CA TYR A 273 7.68 13.17 4.94
C TYR A 273 6.56 12.16 5.26
N ALA A 274 6.80 11.23 6.19
CA ALA A 274 5.78 10.26 6.64
C ALA A 274 4.43 10.92 6.96
N TYR A 275 4.45 12.10 7.61
CA TYR A 275 3.26 12.84 8.02
C TYR A 275 2.86 13.98 7.08
N TYR A 276 3.49 14.16 5.91
CA TYR A 276 3.22 15.33 5.04
C TYR A 276 2.00 15.12 4.14
N TRP A 277 0.85 14.92 4.80
CA TRP A 277 -0.44 14.63 4.18
C TRP A 277 -1.54 15.51 4.79
N PRO A 278 -2.62 15.80 4.03
CA PRO A 278 -3.68 16.71 4.48
C PRO A 278 -4.37 16.34 5.81
N HIS A 279 -4.35 15.07 6.21
CA HIS A 279 -4.94 14.63 7.48
C HIS A 279 -4.04 14.88 8.70
N TYR A 280 -2.77 15.25 8.51
CA TYR A 280 -1.87 15.64 9.61
C TYR A 280 -1.53 17.13 9.59
N THR A 281 -1.44 17.74 8.41
CA THR A 281 -0.99 19.14 8.28
C THR A 281 -1.54 19.79 7.01
N ALA A 282 -1.65 21.12 7.04
CA ALA A 282 -1.86 21.89 5.82
C ALA A 282 -0.63 21.75 4.91
N ILE A 283 -0.84 21.72 3.60
CA ILE A 283 0.24 21.60 2.62
C ILE A 283 0.59 23.01 2.10
N PRO A 284 1.61 23.69 2.66
CA PRO A 284 1.97 25.05 2.24
C PRO A 284 2.56 25.09 0.83
N ALA A 285 3.34 24.07 0.46
CA ALA A 285 3.96 23.93 -0.86
C ALA A 285 4.37 22.47 -1.11
N PRO A 286 4.48 22.02 -2.37
CA PRO A 286 5.06 20.73 -2.68
C PRO A 286 6.52 20.65 -2.18
N ALA A 287 6.89 19.58 -1.49
CA ALA A 287 8.28 19.27 -1.17
C ALA A 287 9.09 19.02 -2.44
N ASN A 288 10.33 19.51 -2.49
CA ASN A 288 11.19 19.42 -3.68
C ASN A 288 12.66 19.18 -3.32
N GLU A 289 12.89 18.30 -2.35
CA GLU A 289 14.21 18.02 -1.79
C GLU A 289 14.89 16.87 -2.56
N ASP A 290 16.20 16.70 -2.35
CA ASP A 290 16.99 15.69 -3.07
C ASP A 290 16.61 14.26 -2.68
N VAL A 291 16.39 14.02 -1.39
CA VAL A 291 15.95 12.73 -0.84
C VAL A 291 14.69 12.97 -0.01
N MET A 292 13.57 12.44 -0.49
CA MET A 292 12.26 12.53 0.15
C MET A 292 11.74 11.12 0.42
N ILE A 293 11.35 10.84 1.67
CA ILE A 293 10.84 9.53 2.08
C ILE A 293 9.39 9.69 2.52
N PHE A 294 8.53 8.83 1.98
CA PHE A 294 7.12 8.74 2.36
C PHE A 294 6.82 7.32 2.86
N THR A 295 5.64 7.09 3.44
CA THR A 295 5.21 5.73 3.80
C THR A 295 3.71 5.57 3.70
N MET A 296 3.28 4.38 3.23
CA MET A 296 1.88 3.99 3.27
C MET A 296 1.32 3.87 4.68
N SER A 297 2.18 3.61 5.68
CA SER A 297 1.78 3.48 7.08
C SER A 297 0.98 4.70 7.52
N LYS A 298 1.54 5.90 7.34
CA LYS A 298 0.93 7.14 7.81
C LYS A 298 -0.03 7.76 6.79
N LEU A 299 0.11 7.45 5.51
CA LEU A 299 -0.86 7.88 4.51
C LEU A 299 -2.20 7.12 4.62
N THR A 300 -2.14 5.80 4.57
CA THR A 300 -3.33 4.93 4.41
C THR A 300 -3.67 4.13 5.66
N GLY A 301 -2.79 4.01 6.63
CA GLY A 301 -3.01 3.15 7.79
C GLY A 301 -2.52 1.72 7.62
N HIS A 302 -2.03 1.33 6.44
CA HIS A 302 -1.50 -0.01 6.16
C HIS A 302 -0.07 -0.19 6.71
N ALA A 303 0.13 0.03 8.01
CA ALA A 303 1.44 -0.10 8.66
C ALA A 303 1.98 -1.53 8.59
N GLY A 304 1.11 -2.54 8.59
CA GLY A 304 1.46 -3.96 8.45
C GLY A 304 1.97 -4.35 7.06
N SER A 305 1.63 -3.59 6.00
CA SER A 305 2.09 -3.88 4.63
C SER A 305 3.58 -3.59 4.41
N ARG A 306 4.21 -2.85 5.33
CA ARG A 306 5.63 -2.48 5.28
C ARG A 306 6.02 -1.89 3.91
N PHE A 307 5.35 -0.82 3.49
CA PHE A 307 5.65 -0.16 2.21
C PHE A 307 5.97 1.33 2.40
N GLY A 308 7.09 1.75 1.81
CA GLY A 308 7.59 3.12 1.78
C GLY A 308 8.13 3.47 0.41
#